data_AF-A0A953RAC3-F1
#
_entry.id   AF-A0A953RAC3-F1
#
_cell.length_a   1.000
_cell.length_b   1.000
_cell.length_c   1.000
_cell.angle_alpha   90.00
_cell.angle_beta   90.00
_cell.angle_gamma   90.00
#
_symmetry.space_group_name_H-M   'P 1'
#
loop_
_entity.id
_entity.type
_entity.pdbx_description
1 polymer ?
#
loop_
_entity_poly.entity_id
_entity_poly.type
_entity_poly.pdbx_seq_one_letter_code
_entity_poly.pdbx_strand_id
1 'polypeptide(L)'
;MKLATQVGQPYDAKTIQKDVRYLWGLGRFEDIRVETAQQDAGLAVVFRTKVFPIRMLHEVPIEPNTFGLEIKIPQFTPMSPLRAHQIALEAKRQLEQIGYQNARVEYEMKPAPMSQVDLRLKVDIGDAIRVKEVRVEGEVVPRASLRALRSRRILFWRLLPSYSPEAVDADVARIRSSYIAKGYLDAEVRPGPVDIHGNDAAVTIAVDPGPQHPIGPNLCRSLFAERREAQRQGILDFSAKLDADHGVTVDRGLPYRVGRIEFTGNHNYKDTTIRRNFLVEEGAVFDERLLRRSIANLNRTAIFERIDAKNVVVQPNEKTGLADVTVRLTERKRGKWSLSGPVGPAALAGPLQASISSRLPPWGRGLLELSTYTASVSMLAFAHPLLPILNAPTKFTPILALDRPYMPGEGWKSGFLIAPQLGWKNTAVGYVATQIEQRLLPLVSAGRSVEPGLNVTVNRPAGDAVLSCEAPEPRLGLFRTTASVALRLLGTLPAL
;
A
#
# COMPACT_ATOMS: atom_id res chain seq x y z
N MET A 1 -46.57 -0.14 -2.80
CA MET A 1 -46.49 1.32 -2.98
C MET A 1 -47.78 1.88 -2.43
N LYS A 2 -47.76 2.52 -1.27
CA LYS A 2 -48.99 2.96 -0.57
C LYS A 2 -48.94 4.48 -0.47
N LEU A 3 -49.75 5.16 -1.28
CA LEU A 3 -49.89 6.60 -1.27
C LEU A 3 -50.79 7.05 -0.12
N ALA A 4 -50.54 8.23 0.42
CA ALA A 4 -51.39 8.87 1.42
C ALA A 4 -52.70 9.37 0.79
N THR A 5 -52.67 9.82 -0.47
CA THR A 5 -53.86 10.10 -1.27
C THR A 5 -54.61 8.80 -1.56
N GLN A 6 -55.91 8.76 -1.20
CA GLN A 6 -56.80 7.63 -1.40
C GLN A 6 -58.09 8.06 -2.12
N VAL A 7 -58.72 7.14 -2.83
CA VAL A 7 -59.99 7.37 -3.53
C VAL A 7 -61.09 7.71 -2.51
N GLY A 8 -61.89 8.75 -2.79
CA GLY A 8 -62.99 9.20 -1.93
C GLY A 8 -62.60 10.21 -0.84
N GLN A 9 -61.32 10.54 -0.70
CA GLN A 9 -60.87 11.61 0.20
C GLN A 9 -60.94 12.99 -0.46
N PRO A 10 -61.12 14.08 0.32
CA PRO A 10 -61.04 15.43 -0.22
C PRO A 10 -59.65 15.69 -0.81
N TYR A 11 -59.63 16.42 -1.93
CA TYR A 11 -58.39 16.83 -2.57
C TYR A 11 -57.58 17.76 -1.65
N ASP A 12 -56.35 17.36 -1.34
CA ASP A 12 -55.40 18.18 -0.60
C ASP A 12 -54.03 18.16 -1.29
N ALA A 13 -53.62 19.34 -1.78
CA ALA A 13 -52.33 19.54 -2.43
C ALA A 13 -51.15 19.22 -1.51
N LYS A 14 -51.26 19.41 -0.18
CA LYS A 14 -50.18 19.07 0.76
C LYS A 14 -49.97 17.56 0.86
N THR A 15 -51.06 16.79 0.83
CA THR A 15 -51.01 15.32 0.82
C THR A 15 -50.39 14.81 -0.48
N ILE A 16 -50.77 15.37 -1.63
CA ILE A 16 -50.15 15.04 -2.92
C ILE A 16 -48.65 15.37 -2.92
N GLN A 17 -48.23 16.50 -2.35
CA GLN A 17 -46.81 16.85 -2.26
C GLN A 17 -46.03 15.89 -1.35
N LYS A 18 -46.65 15.34 -0.29
CA LYS A 18 -46.03 14.29 0.54
C LYS A 18 -45.86 13.00 -0.26
N ASP A 19 -46.87 12.63 -1.06
CA ASP A 19 -46.80 11.46 -1.92
C ASP A 19 -45.74 11.61 -3.01
N VAL A 20 -45.66 12.76 -3.69
CA VAL A 20 -44.57 13.04 -4.64
C VAL A 20 -43.21 12.90 -3.97
N ARG A 21 -43.02 13.44 -2.75
CA ARG A 21 -41.77 13.26 -1.98
C ARG A 21 -41.49 11.81 -1.63
N TYR A 22 -42.50 11.05 -1.22
CA TYR A 22 -42.38 9.62 -0.96
C TYR A 22 -41.93 8.87 -2.22
N LEU A 23 -42.54 9.17 -3.37
CA LEU A 23 -42.20 8.57 -4.66
C LEU A 23 -40.77 8.89 -5.10
N TRP A 24 -40.32 10.14 -4.93
CA TRP A 24 -38.92 10.53 -5.16
C TRP A 24 -37.96 9.77 -4.24
N GLY A 25 -38.34 9.59 -2.96
CA GLY A 25 -37.57 8.81 -1.99
C GLY A 25 -37.37 7.33 -2.34
N LEU A 26 -38.19 6.78 -3.24
CA LEU A 26 -37.99 5.42 -3.75
C LEU A 26 -36.80 5.31 -4.72
N GLY A 27 -36.33 6.42 -5.30
CA GLY A 27 -35.13 6.46 -6.16
C GLY A 27 -35.24 5.71 -7.49
N ARG A 28 -36.48 5.42 -7.95
CA ARG A 28 -36.75 4.62 -9.17
C ARG A 28 -37.27 5.45 -10.35
N PHE A 29 -37.65 6.69 -10.14
CA PHE A 29 -38.30 7.53 -11.16
C PHE A 29 -37.37 8.67 -11.61
N GLU A 30 -37.27 8.86 -12.92
CA GLU A 30 -36.60 9.96 -13.62
C GLU A 30 -37.47 11.23 -13.66
N ASP A 31 -38.78 11.06 -13.81
CA ASP A 31 -39.75 12.15 -13.82
C ASP A 31 -41.03 11.69 -13.12
N ILE A 32 -41.66 12.59 -12.37
CA ILE A 32 -42.94 12.38 -11.70
C ILE A 32 -43.78 13.63 -11.92
N ARG A 33 -44.83 13.52 -12.72
CA ARG A 33 -45.80 14.59 -12.97
C ARG A 33 -47.13 14.22 -12.36
N VAL A 34 -47.78 15.19 -11.74
CA VAL A 34 -49.13 15.05 -11.22
C VAL A 34 -50.05 15.88 -12.11
N GLU A 35 -51.02 15.22 -12.72
CA GLU A 35 -52.06 15.85 -13.52
C GLU A 35 -53.39 15.72 -12.78
N THR A 36 -54.20 16.77 -12.80
CA THR A 36 -55.56 16.74 -12.27
C THR A 36 -56.56 16.89 -13.41
N ALA A 37 -57.62 16.09 -13.38
CA ALA A 37 -58.67 16.13 -14.40
C ALA A 37 -60.05 16.11 -13.73
N GLN A 38 -60.92 17.05 -14.12
CA GLN A 38 -62.30 17.08 -13.66
C GLN A 38 -63.07 15.93 -14.32
N GLN A 39 -63.80 15.15 -13.53
CA GLN A 39 -64.67 14.06 -13.98
C GLN A 39 -66.04 14.18 -13.30
N ASP A 40 -67.05 13.50 -13.86
CA ASP A 40 -68.43 13.54 -13.36
C ASP A 40 -68.56 13.11 -11.88
N ALA A 41 -67.63 12.29 -11.40
CA ALA A 41 -67.57 11.77 -10.03
C ALA A 41 -66.58 12.51 -9.10
N GLY A 42 -65.94 13.60 -9.56
CA GLY A 42 -65.00 14.38 -8.76
C GLY A 42 -63.70 14.76 -9.48
N LEU A 43 -62.64 15.04 -8.73
CA LEU A 43 -61.33 15.40 -9.27
C LEU A 43 -60.41 14.16 -9.31
N ALA A 44 -60.06 13.71 -10.52
CA ALA A 44 -59.08 12.65 -10.71
C ALA A 44 -57.65 13.20 -10.57
N VAL A 45 -56.80 12.48 -9.84
CA VAL A 45 -55.37 12.79 -9.67
C VAL A 45 -54.56 11.67 -10.32
N VAL A 46 -53.77 12.01 -11.34
CA VAL A 46 -53.00 11.06 -12.15
C VAL A 46 -51.50 11.32 -11.96
N PHE A 47 -50.77 10.32 -11.48
CA PHE A 47 -49.31 10.36 -11.37
C PHE A 47 -48.70 9.74 -12.64
N ARG A 48 -48.15 10.57 -13.53
CA ARG A 48 -47.35 10.10 -14.66
C ARG A 48 -45.90 9.97 -14.23
N THR A 49 -45.33 8.78 -14.38
CA THR A 49 -43.93 8.53 -13.98
C THR A 49 -43.10 7.99 -15.13
N LYS A 50 -41.85 8.42 -15.20
CA LYS A 50 -40.81 7.84 -16.07
C LYS A 50 -39.82 7.11 -15.18
N VAL A 51 -39.54 5.84 -15.43
CA VAL A 51 -38.65 5.02 -14.58
C VAL A 51 -37.20 5.13 -15.07
N PHE A 52 -36.23 5.21 -14.15
CA PHE A 52 -34.82 5.05 -14.52
C PHE A 52 -34.57 3.58 -14.92
N PRO A 53 -34.02 3.31 -16.12
CA PRO A 53 -33.62 1.95 -16.45
C PRO A 53 -32.44 1.57 -15.55
N ILE A 54 -32.61 0.50 -14.76
CA ILE A 54 -31.48 -0.08 -14.03
C ILE A 54 -30.55 -0.67 -15.09
N ARG A 55 -29.35 -0.10 -15.20
CA ARG A 55 -28.30 -0.57 -16.11
C ARG A 55 -27.21 -1.27 -15.32
N MET A 56 -26.50 -2.16 -15.98
CA MET A 56 -25.37 -2.84 -15.39
C MET A 56 -24.13 -1.94 -15.44
N LEU A 57 -23.37 -1.90 -14.35
CA LEU A 57 -22.12 -1.15 -14.29
C LEU A 57 -21.09 -1.77 -15.25
N HIS A 58 -20.55 -0.94 -16.12
CA HIS A 58 -19.41 -1.28 -16.97
C HIS A 58 -18.10 -0.94 -16.23
N GLU A 59 -17.89 0.34 -15.91
CA GLU A 59 -16.74 0.83 -15.15
C GLU A 59 -17.02 2.10 -14.34
N VAL A 60 -16.07 2.46 -13.48
CA VAL A 60 -16.12 3.66 -12.63
C VAL A 60 -14.91 4.55 -12.92
N PRO A 61 -14.91 5.34 -14.01
CA PRO A 61 -13.81 6.24 -14.32
C PRO A 61 -13.76 7.41 -13.33
N ILE A 62 -12.57 7.71 -12.80
CA ILE A 62 -12.32 8.82 -11.87
C ILE A 62 -11.54 9.92 -12.61
N GLU A 63 -12.09 11.13 -12.68
CA GLU A 63 -11.53 12.27 -13.40
C GLU A 63 -11.35 13.48 -12.45
N PRO A 64 -10.13 14.02 -12.26
CA PRO A 64 -8.85 13.44 -12.67
C PRO A 64 -8.52 12.19 -11.83
N ASN A 65 -7.59 11.37 -12.32
CA ASN A 65 -7.10 10.23 -11.54
C ASN A 65 -6.51 10.72 -10.21
N THR A 66 -7.20 10.38 -9.11
CA THR A 66 -6.92 10.95 -7.79
C THR A 66 -6.20 9.91 -6.94
N PHE A 67 -5.03 10.28 -6.44
CA PHE A 67 -4.21 9.39 -5.61
C PHE A 67 -4.93 9.03 -4.32
N GLY A 68 -4.93 7.74 -3.97
CA GLY A 68 -5.52 7.23 -2.73
C GLY A 68 -7.03 6.92 -2.81
N LEU A 69 -7.71 7.33 -3.87
CA LEU A 69 -9.12 6.99 -4.10
C LEU A 69 -9.22 5.74 -4.99
N GLU A 70 -9.65 4.60 -4.42
CA GLU A 70 -9.81 3.36 -5.17
C GLU A 70 -11.19 2.75 -4.93
N ILE A 71 -12.07 2.83 -5.93
CA ILE A 71 -13.44 2.33 -5.84
C ILE A 71 -13.54 1.01 -6.58
N LYS A 72 -13.50 -0.09 -5.83
CA LYS A 72 -13.64 -1.46 -6.35
C LYS A 72 -15.09 -1.89 -6.29
N ILE A 73 -15.83 -1.62 -7.36
CA ILE A 73 -17.19 -2.14 -7.53
C ILE A 73 -17.14 -3.26 -8.58
N PRO A 74 -17.69 -4.44 -8.29
CA PRO A 74 -17.78 -5.51 -9.27
C PRO A 74 -18.49 -5.03 -10.54
N GLN A 75 -17.97 -5.41 -11.70
CA GLN A 75 -18.68 -5.21 -12.97
C GLN A 75 -20.04 -5.91 -12.91
N PHE A 76 -20.97 -5.45 -13.75
CA PHE A 76 -22.35 -5.93 -13.79
C PHE A 76 -23.16 -5.69 -12.51
N THR A 77 -22.69 -4.79 -11.65
CA THR A 77 -23.48 -4.32 -10.51
C THR A 77 -24.68 -3.50 -11.03
N PRO A 78 -25.91 -3.75 -10.57
CA PRO A 78 -27.07 -2.94 -10.97
C PRO A 78 -26.93 -1.52 -10.43
N MET A 79 -26.98 -0.55 -11.34
CA MET A 79 -26.79 0.87 -11.07
C MET A 79 -28.10 1.64 -11.15
N SER A 80 -28.39 2.36 -10.06
CA SER A 80 -29.44 3.36 -9.96
C SER A 80 -28.82 4.71 -9.60
N PRO A 81 -29.51 5.85 -9.85
CA PRO A 81 -29.02 7.16 -9.42
C PRO A 81 -28.75 7.23 -7.92
N LEU A 82 -29.60 6.60 -7.10
CA LEU A 82 -29.40 6.54 -5.66
C LEU A 82 -28.11 5.82 -5.29
N ARG A 83 -27.84 4.66 -5.91
CA ARG A 83 -26.61 3.91 -5.68
C ARG A 83 -25.38 4.68 -6.14
N ALA A 84 -25.46 5.32 -7.32
CA ALA A 84 -24.41 6.18 -7.84
C ALA A 84 -24.08 7.34 -6.88
N HIS A 85 -25.11 7.99 -6.32
CA HIS A 85 -24.95 9.04 -5.32
C HIS A 85 -24.30 8.52 -4.03
N GLN A 86 -24.71 7.35 -3.54
CA GLN A 86 -24.09 6.72 -2.37
C GLN A 86 -22.62 6.41 -2.59
N ILE A 87 -22.24 5.93 -3.79
CA ILE A 87 -20.85 5.67 -4.16
C ILE A 87 -20.04 6.97 -4.19
N ALA A 88 -20.59 8.05 -4.75
CA ALA A 88 -19.94 9.35 -4.76
C ALA A 88 -19.75 9.92 -3.34
N LEU A 89 -20.74 9.74 -2.46
CA LEU A 89 -20.64 10.14 -1.05
C LEU A 89 -19.58 9.32 -0.31
N GLU A 90 -19.50 8.02 -0.57
CA GLU A 90 -18.46 7.16 0.00
C GLU A 90 -17.06 7.55 -0.49
N ALA A 91 -16.92 7.84 -1.79
CA ALA A 91 -15.69 8.36 -2.36
C ALA A 91 -15.26 9.66 -1.68
N LYS A 92 -16.20 10.58 -1.45
CA LYS A 92 -15.96 11.82 -0.71
C LYS A 92 -15.47 11.54 0.71
N ARG A 93 -16.11 10.62 1.44
CA ARG A 93 -15.70 10.24 2.80
C ARG A 93 -14.28 9.66 2.84
N GLN A 94 -13.93 8.82 1.88
CA GLN A 94 -12.56 8.30 1.78
C GLN A 94 -11.54 9.43 1.59
N LEU A 95 -11.85 10.41 0.72
CA LEU A 95 -11.00 11.58 0.54
C LEU A 95 -10.87 12.42 1.83
N GLU A 96 -11.97 12.63 2.55
CA GLU A 96 -11.97 13.34 3.84
C GLU A 96 -11.13 12.61 4.90
N GLN A 97 -11.22 11.27 4.95
CA GLN A 97 -10.45 10.42 5.88
C GLN A 97 -8.95 10.47 5.63
N ILE A 98 -8.52 10.54 4.35
CA ILE A 98 -7.09 10.67 3.99
C ILE A 98 -6.59 12.13 4.04
N GLY A 99 -7.46 13.10 4.33
CA GLY A 99 -7.09 14.48 4.66
C GLY A 99 -7.56 15.57 3.70
N TYR A 100 -8.38 15.23 2.72
CA TYR A 100 -8.98 16.20 1.79
C TYR A 100 -10.37 16.61 2.28
N GLN A 101 -10.41 17.34 3.39
CA GLN A 101 -11.66 17.79 4.05
C GLN A 101 -12.54 18.69 3.16
N ASN A 102 -11.92 19.38 2.20
CA ASN A 102 -12.61 20.27 1.26
C ASN A 102 -13.00 19.56 -0.05
N ALA A 103 -12.81 18.24 -0.14
CA ALA A 103 -13.06 17.50 -1.36
C ALA A 103 -14.55 17.51 -1.74
N ARG A 104 -14.80 17.62 -3.04
CA ARG A 104 -16.13 17.51 -3.66
C ARG A 104 -16.06 16.39 -4.69
N VAL A 105 -17.03 15.48 -4.60
CA VAL A 105 -17.17 14.38 -5.55
C VAL A 105 -18.56 14.48 -6.17
N GLU A 106 -18.58 14.75 -7.47
CA GLU A 106 -19.78 14.72 -8.29
C GLU A 106 -19.81 13.43 -9.10
N TYR A 107 -21.00 12.98 -9.48
CA TYR A 107 -21.16 11.78 -10.30
C TYR A 107 -21.97 12.06 -11.55
N GLU A 108 -21.63 11.35 -12.62
CA GLU A 108 -22.33 11.39 -13.89
C GLU A 108 -22.46 9.95 -14.43
N MET A 109 -23.68 9.54 -14.77
CA MET A 109 -23.94 8.23 -15.36
C MET A 109 -23.99 8.35 -16.88
N LYS A 110 -23.00 7.77 -17.58
CA LYS A 110 -22.93 7.80 -19.06
C LYS A 110 -23.31 6.45 -19.65
N PRO A 111 -24.15 6.39 -20.70
CA PRO A 111 -24.43 5.14 -21.42
C PRO A 111 -23.14 4.49 -21.93
N ALA A 112 -23.01 3.18 -21.71
CA ALA A 112 -21.92 2.34 -22.20
C ALA A 112 -22.45 1.27 -23.16
N PRO A 113 -21.58 0.57 -23.92
CA PRO A 113 -21.98 -0.54 -24.79
C PRO A 113 -22.78 -1.62 -24.06
N MET A 114 -23.51 -2.46 -24.79
CA MET A 114 -24.27 -3.58 -24.22
C MET A 114 -25.33 -3.16 -23.19
N SER A 115 -25.94 -1.98 -23.37
CA SER A 115 -26.93 -1.39 -22.44
C SER A 115 -26.40 -1.20 -21.01
N GLN A 116 -25.09 -1.03 -20.86
CA GLN A 116 -24.43 -0.78 -19.59
C GLN A 116 -24.35 0.73 -19.30
N VAL A 117 -23.75 1.07 -18.16
CA VAL A 117 -23.50 2.45 -17.73
C VAL A 117 -22.10 2.58 -17.12
N ASP A 118 -21.42 3.67 -17.47
CA ASP A 118 -20.20 4.12 -16.81
C ASP A 118 -20.58 5.10 -15.70
N LEU A 119 -20.14 4.84 -14.48
CA LEU A 119 -20.27 5.78 -13.37
C LEU A 119 -19.03 6.67 -13.31
N ARG A 120 -19.10 7.83 -13.93
CA ARG A 120 -17.99 8.79 -13.91
C ARG A 120 -18.01 9.61 -12.64
N LEU A 121 -16.91 9.62 -11.91
CA LEU A 121 -16.73 10.45 -10.71
C LEU A 121 -15.82 11.62 -11.04
N LYS A 122 -16.35 12.84 -10.89
CA LYS A 122 -15.60 14.08 -11.04
C LYS A 122 -15.16 14.53 -9.66
N VAL A 123 -13.86 14.55 -9.44
CA VAL A 123 -13.26 14.83 -8.14
C VAL A 123 -12.59 16.19 -8.17
N ASP A 124 -13.02 17.08 -7.27
CA ASP A 124 -12.29 18.28 -6.91
C ASP A 124 -11.75 18.08 -5.50
N ILE A 125 -10.43 18.01 -5.35
CA ILE A 125 -9.76 17.75 -4.08
C ILE A 125 -9.87 18.98 -3.14
N GLY A 126 -10.01 20.18 -3.71
CA GLY A 126 -9.88 21.43 -2.98
C GLY A 126 -8.48 21.63 -2.38
N ASP A 127 -8.35 22.67 -1.55
CA ASP A 127 -7.10 22.93 -0.86
C ASP A 127 -6.90 22.00 0.34
N ALA A 128 -5.68 21.48 0.48
CA ALA A 128 -5.29 20.67 1.61
C ALA A 128 -5.12 21.52 2.87
N ILE A 129 -5.76 21.08 3.96
CA ILE A 129 -5.57 21.67 5.28
C ILE A 129 -4.24 21.19 5.85
N ARG A 130 -3.34 22.09 6.23
CA ARG A 130 -2.00 21.79 6.73
C ARG A 130 -1.96 21.89 8.24
N VAL A 131 -1.34 20.92 8.90
CA VAL A 131 -1.11 20.96 10.35
C VAL A 131 0.07 21.87 10.63
N LYS A 132 -0.18 23.06 11.16
CA LYS A 132 0.86 24.03 11.56
C LYS A 132 1.40 23.74 12.95
N GLU A 133 0.52 23.33 13.85
CA GLU A 133 0.82 23.14 15.26
C GLU A 133 0.13 21.87 15.79
N VAL A 134 0.84 21.15 16.66
CA VAL A 134 0.28 20.05 17.45
C VAL A 134 0.53 20.39 18.92
N ARG A 135 -0.56 20.59 19.66
CA ARG A 135 -0.55 20.84 21.10
C ARG A 135 -0.85 19.52 21.80
N VAL A 136 -0.07 19.19 22.82
CA VAL A 136 -0.36 18.03 23.65
C VAL A 136 -0.55 18.51 25.06
N GLU A 137 -1.76 18.36 25.57
CA GLU A 137 -2.19 18.80 26.90
C GLU A 137 -2.10 17.61 27.85
N GLY A 138 -1.27 17.73 28.89
CA GLY A 138 -0.97 16.67 29.85
C GLY A 138 0.49 16.71 30.32
N GLU A 139 0.81 15.96 31.38
CA GLU A 139 2.17 15.90 31.92
C GLU A 139 3.06 14.92 31.11
N VAL A 140 4.28 15.36 30.79
CA VAL A 140 5.38 14.59 30.18
C VAL A 140 5.13 14.01 28.77
N VAL A 141 5.12 14.87 27.74
CA VAL A 141 4.99 14.41 26.34
C VAL A 141 6.34 14.39 25.63
N PRO A 142 6.87 13.22 25.22
CA PRO A 142 7.95 13.19 24.25
C PRO A 142 7.39 13.58 22.87
N ARG A 143 7.65 14.82 22.42
CA ARG A 143 7.41 15.26 21.03
C ARG A 143 8.01 14.31 19.97
N ALA A 144 8.93 13.43 20.38
CA ALA A 144 9.54 12.37 19.57
C ALA A 144 8.56 11.27 19.09
N SER A 145 7.39 11.10 19.73
CA SER A 145 6.41 10.05 19.39
C SER A 145 5.48 10.41 18.22
N LEU A 146 5.49 11.67 17.76
CA LEU A 146 4.75 12.11 16.56
C LEU A 146 5.46 11.66 15.28
N ARG A 147 4.72 11.06 14.35
CA ARG A 147 5.25 10.65 13.03
C ARG A 147 4.40 11.16 11.87
N ALA A 148 3.07 11.13 11.99
CA ALA A 148 2.16 11.54 10.91
C ALA A 148 1.93 13.07 10.90
N LEU A 149 1.70 13.67 12.06
CA LEU A 149 1.49 15.11 12.24
C LEU A 149 2.81 15.89 12.37
N ARG A 150 3.96 15.21 12.31
CA ARG A 150 5.27 15.84 12.46
C ARG A 150 5.71 16.55 11.19
N SER A 151 5.95 17.86 11.27
CA SER A 151 6.59 18.63 10.19
C SER A 151 7.98 18.09 9.88
N ARG A 152 8.30 17.94 8.59
CA ARG A 152 9.59 17.44 8.10
C ARG A 152 10.40 18.61 7.54
N ARG A 153 11.69 18.67 7.87
CA ARG A 153 12.62 19.65 7.32
C ARG A 153 13.55 18.97 6.33
N ILE A 154 13.59 19.47 5.10
CA ILE A 154 14.51 19.01 4.04
C ILE A 154 15.32 20.23 3.58
N LEU A 155 16.62 20.26 3.92
CA LEU A 155 17.46 21.43 3.73
C LEU A 155 16.78 22.70 4.34
N PHE A 156 16.38 23.64 3.48
CA PHE A 156 15.71 24.90 3.82
C PHE A 156 14.18 24.82 3.68
N TRP A 157 13.63 23.76 3.08
CA TRP A 157 12.18 23.56 2.96
C TRP A 157 11.60 22.92 4.22
N ARG A 158 10.54 23.52 4.76
CA ARG A 158 9.70 22.93 5.81
C ARG A 158 8.42 22.36 5.18
N LEU A 159 8.32 21.04 5.15
CA LEU A 159 7.15 20.31 4.68
C LEU A 159 6.20 20.09 5.86
N LEU A 160 5.06 20.78 5.82
CA LEU A 160 3.97 20.56 6.77
C LEU A 160 3.12 19.37 6.31
N PRO A 161 2.70 18.48 7.22
CA PRO A 161 1.80 17.40 6.88
C PRO A 161 0.38 17.95 6.68
N SER A 162 -0.41 17.28 5.84
CA SER A 162 -1.84 17.54 5.73
C SER A 162 -2.57 16.98 6.96
N TYR A 163 -3.64 17.66 7.37
CA TYR A 163 -4.54 17.19 8.40
C TYR A 163 -5.40 16.05 7.86
N SER A 164 -5.46 14.94 8.59
CA SER A 164 -6.46 13.90 8.36
C SER A 164 -6.84 13.24 9.70
N PRO A 165 -8.10 12.82 9.89
CA PRO A 165 -8.52 12.10 11.08
C PRO A 165 -7.64 10.86 11.34
N GLU A 166 -7.35 10.09 10.29
CA GLU A 166 -6.49 8.91 10.36
C GLU A 166 -5.06 9.24 10.83
N ALA A 167 -4.49 10.37 10.40
CA ALA A 167 -3.17 10.80 10.84
C ALA A 167 -3.16 11.16 12.33
N VAL A 168 -4.23 11.80 12.82
CA VAL A 168 -4.42 12.10 14.24
C VAL A 168 -4.55 10.80 15.04
N ASP A 169 -5.44 9.90 14.64
CA ASP A 169 -5.65 8.62 15.31
C ASP A 169 -4.38 7.77 15.36
N ALA A 170 -3.62 7.75 14.26
CA ALA A 170 -2.36 7.04 14.19
C ALA A 170 -1.29 7.62 15.14
N ASP A 171 -1.21 8.94 15.27
CA ASP A 171 -0.31 9.58 16.25
C ASP A 171 -0.81 9.43 17.68
N VAL A 172 -2.12 9.50 17.94
CA VAL A 172 -2.75 9.21 19.24
C VAL A 172 -2.41 7.79 19.70
N ALA A 173 -2.55 6.80 18.83
CA ALA A 173 -2.18 5.41 19.12
C ALA A 173 -0.68 5.26 19.41
N ARG A 174 0.19 5.97 18.67
CA ARG A 174 1.64 5.99 18.93
C ARG A 174 1.99 6.62 20.27
N ILE A 175 1.35 7.74 20.62
CA ILE A 175 1.54 8.41 21.90
C ILE A 175 1.11 7.47 23.02
N ARG A 176 -0.09 6.88 22.94
CA ARG A 176 -0.58 5.89 23.92
C ARG A 176 0.40 4.73 24.10
N SER A 177 0.85 4.14 22.99
CA SER A 177 1.85 3.07 23.01
C SER A 177 3.16 3.50 23.68
N SER A 178 3.58 4.76 23.48
CA SER A 178 4.78 5.31 24.12
C SER A 178 4.62 5.52 25.63
N TYR A 179 3.41 5.81 26.13
CA TYR A 179 3.13 5.93 27.56
C TYR A 179 3.13 4.56 28.23
N ILE A 180 2.46 3.58 27.61
CA ILE A 180 2.47 2.19 28.08
C ILE A 180 3.90 1.64 28.13
N ALA A 181 4.72 1.93 27.11
CA ALA A 181 6.14 1.53 27.06
C ALA A 181 7.02 2.18 28.15
N LYS A 182 6.51 3.17 28.89
CA LYS A 182 7.16 3.81 30.05
C LYS A 182 6.55 3.40 31.39
N GLY A 183 5.54 2.54 31.39
CA GLY A 183 4.89 2.03 32.60
C GLY A 183 3.54 2.67 32.92
N TYR A 184 3.06 3.62 32.11
CA TYR A 184 1.74 4.21 32.28
C TYR A 184 0.70 3.33 31.58
N LEU A 185 0.30 2.24 32.23
CA LEU A 185 -0.57 1.23 31.64
C LEU A 185 -1.98 1.79 31.39
N ASP A 186 -2.52 2.54 32.36
CA ASP A 186 -3.86 3.14 32.29
C ASP A 186 -3.91 4.46 31.51
N ALA A 187 -2.83 4.83 30.82
CA ALA A 187 -2.77 6.08 30.06
C ALA A 187 -3.91 6.21 29.04
N GLU A 188 -4.67 7.28 29.18
CA GLU A 188 -5.75 7.64 28.28
C GLU A 188 -5.30 8.79 27.37
N VAL A 189 -5.34 8.53 26.06
CA VAL A 189 -4.97 9.51 25.03
C VAL A 189 -6.16 9.66 24.11
N ARG A 190 -6.68 10.88 24.00
CA ARG A 190 -7.84 11.20 23.17
C ARG A 190 -7.50 12.36 22.22
N PRO A 191 -8.02 12.35 20.98
CA PRO A 191 -7.97 13.53 20.13
C PRO A 191 -8.76 14.66 20.82
N GLY A 192 -8.14 15.82 20.94
CA GLY A 192 -8.78 17.05 21.43
C GLY A 192 -9.44 17.84 20.30
N PRO A 193 -9.89 19.08 20.57
CA PRO A 193 -10.43 19.95 19.54
C PRO A 193 -9.38 20.26 18.45
N VAL A 194 -9.86 20.44 17.22
CA VAL A 194 -9.05 20.85 16.09
C VAL A 194 -9.51 22.23 15.64
N ASP A 195 -8.65 23.22 15.80
CA ASP A 195 -8.92 24.59 15.37
C ASP A 195 -8.48 24.75 13.92
N ILE A 196 -9.44 24.92 13.02
CA ILE A 196 -9.19 25.09 11.58
C ILE A 196 -9.45 26.55 11.20
N HIS A 197 -8.42 27.23 10.71
CA HIS A 197 -8.50 28.60 10.20
C HIS A 197 -7.97 28.64 8.76
N GLY A 198 -8.87 28.79 7.79
CA GLY A 198 -8.52 28.71 6.37
C GLY A 198 -7.98 27.31 6.03
N ASN A 199 -6.74 27.25 5.53
CA ASN A 199 -6.06 26.00 5.19
C ASN A 199 -5.08 25.53 6.26
N ASP A 200 -5.19 26.05 7.49
CA ASP A 200 -4.30 25.70 8.59
C ASP A 200 -5.08 25.06 9.74
N ALA A 201 -4.54 23.98 10.29
CA ALA A 201 -5.06 23.30 11.46
C ALA A 201 -4.07 23.36 12.62
N ALA A 202 -4.60 23.64 13.81
CA ALA A 202 -3.95 23.35 15.09
C ALA A 202 -4.65 22.15 15.74
N VAL A 203 -3.91 21.07 15.97
CA VAL A 203 -4.45 19.83 16.54
C VAL A 203 -4.08 19.75 18.01
N THR A 204 -5.07 19.62 18.88
CA THR A 204 -4.85 19.34 20.30
C THR A 204 -4.99 17.84 20.59
N ILE A 205 -4.11 17.27 21.40
CA ILE A 205 -4.18 15.90 21.89
C ILE A 205 -4.17 15.95 23.41
N ALA A 206 -5.23 15.45 24.03
CA ALA A 206 -5.34 15.38 25.49
C ALA A 206 -4.80 14.04 25.99
N VAL A 207 -3.98 14.10 27.04
CA VAL A 207 -3.36 12.94 27.67
C VAL A 207 -3.59 12.96 29.17
N ASP A 208 -4.16 11.88 29.67
CA ASP A 208 -4.14 11.53 31.09
C ASP A 208 -3.22 10.32 31.27
N PRO A 209 -2.02 10.49 31.88
CA PRO A 209 -1.07 9.40 32.02
C PRO A 209 -1.52 8.32 33.03
N GLY A 210 -2.35 8.66 34.01
CA GLY A 210 -2.63 7.76 35.15
C GLY A 210 -1.38 7.38 35.98
N PRO A 211 -1.48 6.38 36.88
CA PRO A 211 -0.36 5.94 37.70
C PRO A 211 0.72 5.22 36.89
N GLN A 212 1.98 5.39 37.32
CA GLN A 212 3.10 4.67 36.73
C GLN A 212 3.32 3.33 37.45
N HIS A 213 3.37 2.25 36.67
CA HIS A 213 3.74 0.91 37.12
C HIS A 213 5.19 0.59 36.73
N PRO A 214 5.95 -0.11 37.60
CA PRO A 214 7.30 -0.53 37.27
C PRO A 214 7.28 -1.62 36.20
N ILE A 215 7.62 -1.25 34.97
CA ILE A 215 7.89 -2.19 33.88
C ILE A 215 9.40 -2.37 33.70
N GLY A 216 9.83 -3.57 33.29
CA GLY A 216 11.25 -3.83 33.04
C GLY A 216 11.82 -2.85 31.98
N PRO A 217 13.02 -2.27 32.19
CA PRO A 217 13.57 -1.17 31.39
C PRO A 217 13.86 -1.48 29.90
N ASN A 218 13.53 -2.68 29.42
CA ASN A 218 13.75 -3.14 28.05
C ASN A 218 12.63 -4.08 27.55
N LEU A 219 11.41 -3.95 28.07
CA LEU A 219 10.30 -4.87 27.79
C LEU A 219 10.12 -5.19 26.28
N CYS A 220 10.01 -4.16 25.43
CA CYS A 220 9.85 -4.41 23.99
C CYS A 220 11.06 -5.14 23.40
N ARG A 221 12.28 -4.81 23.83
CA ARG A 221 13.51 -5.43 23.32
C ARG A 221 13.63 -6.90 23.74
N SER A 222 13.24 -7.25 24.96
CA SER A 222 13.23 -8.64 25.42
C SER A 222 12.15 -9.44 24.70
N LEU A 223 10.94 -8.89 24.55
CA LEU A 223 9.86 -9.54 23.81
C LEU A 223 10.20 -9.79 22.34
N PHE A 224 10.90 -8.87 21.67
CA PHE A 224 11.42 -9.11 20.33
C PHE A 224 12.53 -10.16 20.28
N ALA A 225 13.33 -10.31 21.35
CA ALA A 225 14.31 -11.40 21.43
C ALA A 225 13.60 -12.75 21.58
N GLU A 226 12.60 -12.83 22.46
CA GLU A 226 11.78 -14.03 22.64
C GLU A 226 11.00 -14.41 21.39
N ARG A 227 10.34 -13.46 20.73
CA ARG A 227 9.64 -13.71 19.46
C ARG A 227 10.57 -14.28 18.39
N ARG A 228 11.78 -13.71 18.26
CA ARG A 228 12.75 -14.19 17.26
C ARG A 228 13.26 -15.60 17.56
N GLU A 229 13.33 -15.97 18.84
CA GLU A 229 13.69 -17.32 19.25
C GLU A 229 12.53 -18.29 19.02
N ALA A 230 11.30 -17.90 19.37
CA ALA A 230 10.09 -18.67 19.08
C ALA A 230 9.93 -18.94 17.56
N GLN A 231 10.12 -17.91 16.73
CA GLN A 231 10.10 -18.04 15.27
C GLN A 231 11.17 -19.00 14.73
N ARG A 232 12.32 -19.17 15.38
CA ARG A 232 13.33 -20.17 14.98
C ARG A 232 12.87 -21.59 15.28
N GLN A 233 12.01 -21.75 16.28
CA GLN A 233 11.56 -23.02 16.81
C GLN A 233 10.27 -23.52 16.14
N GLY A 234 9.74 -22.83 15.12
CA GLY A 234 8.50 -23.26 14.46
C GLY A 234 7.24 -22.55 14.94
N ILE A 235 7.34 -21.62 15.88
CA ILE A 235 6.16 -21.01 16.51
C ILE A 235 5.63 -19.86 15.66
N LEU A 236 4.35 -19.96 15.30
CA LEU A 236 3.64 -18.96 14.48
C LEU A 236 2.84 -17.96 15.33
N ASP A 237 2.21 -18.43 16.40
CA ASP A 237 1.21 -17.68 17.17
C ASP A 237 1.79 -17.05 18.44
N PHE A 238 3.01 -16.54 18.36
CA PHE A 238 3.64 -15.85 19.48
C PHE A 238 2.80 -14.65 19.90
N SER A 239 2.29 -14.68 21.13
CA SER A 239 1.55 -13.55 21.72
C SER A 239 2.08 -13.24 23.11
N ALA A 240 2.01 -11.97 23.48
CA ALA A 240 2.40 -11.51 24.80
C ALA A 240 1.25 -10.72 25.41
N LYS A 241 0.98 -10.98 26.68
CA LYS A 241 0.02 -10.27 27.50
C LYS A 241 0.76 -9.60 28.64
N LEU A 242 0.50 -8.32 28.86
CA LEU A 242 1.00 -7.56 30.00
C LEU A 242 -0.17 -7.33 30.95
N ASP A 243 -0.03 -7.84 32.16
CA ASP A 243 -0.97 -7.63 33.26
C ASP A 243 -0.32 -6.68 34.28
N ALA A 244 -1.10 -5.73 34.80
CA ALA A 244 -0.59 -4.72 35.73
C ALA A 244 -0.06 -5.33 37.04
N ASP A 245 -0.68 -6.44 37.49
CA ASP A 245 -0.36 -7.09 38.76
C ASP A 245 0.59 -8.28 38.56
N HIS A 246 0.43 -9.02 37.46
CA HIS A 246 1.14 -10.29 37.21
C HIS A 246 2.33 -10.16 36.24
N GLY A 247 2.59 -8.97 35.70
CA GLY A 247 3.67 -8.74 34.75
C GLY A 247 3.37 -9.37 33.38
N VAL A 248 4.42 -9.84 32.69
CA VAL A 248 4.31 -10.24 31.28
C VAL A 248 4.17 -11.74 31.16
N THR A 249 3.07 -12.19 30.57
CA THR A 249 2.83 -13.59 30.21
C THR A 249 3.01 -13.76 28.70
N VAL A 250 3.84 -14.71 28.30
CA VAL A 250 4.11 -15.02 26.88
C VAL A 250 3.47 -16.36 26.55
N ASP A 251 2.59 -16.36 25.56
CA ASP A 251 2.08 -17.58 24.95
C ASP A 251 2.90 -17.89 23.69
N ARG A 252 3.53 -19.06 23.73
CA ARG A 252 4.44 -19.54 22.68
C ARG A 252 3.76 -20.50 21.72
N GLY A 253 2.48 -20.87 21.91
CA GLY A 253 1.79 -21.77 20.99
C GLY A 253 2.53 -23.09 20.72
N LEU A 254 2.20 -23.73 19.59
CA LEU A 254 2.82 -24.98 19.16
C LEU A 254 3.90 -24.75 18.08
N PRO A 255 5.00 -25.53 18.10
CA PRO A 255 5.99 -25.48 17.03
C PRO A 255 5.52 -26.26 15.81
N TYR A 256 5.70 -25.67 14.63
CA TYR A 256 5.38 -26.27 13.34
C TYR A 256 6.63 -26.57 12.51
N ARG A 257 6.55 -27.63 11.71
CA ARG A 257 7.45 -27.88 10.59
C ARG A 257 6.80 -27.41 9.29
N VAL A 258 7.62 -27.11 8.31
CA VAL A 258 7.16 -26.74 6.97
C VAL A 258 6.50 -27.96 6.34
N GLY A 259 5.23 -27.83 5.98
CA GLY A 259 4.50 -28.81 5.19
C GLY A 259 4.82 -28.66 3.70
N ARG A 260 3.79 -28.66 2.87
CA ARG A 260 3.91 -28.44 1.42
C ARG A 260 4.07 -26.95 1.12
N ILE A 261 4.99 -26.61 0.23
CA ILE A 261 5.14 -25.25 -0.30
C ILE A 261 4.54 -25.24 -1.71
N GLU A 262 3.57 -24.37 -1.94
CA GLU A 262 2.86 -24.24 -3.22
C GLU A 262 3.03 -22.82 -3.78
N PHE A 263 3.47 -22.73 -5.04
CA PHE A 263 3.55 -21.49 -5.78
C PHE A 263 2.42 -21.48 -6.82
N THR A 264 1.69 -20.37 -6.90
CA THR A 264 0.58 -20.20 -7.85
C THR A 264 0.80 -18.95 -8.70
N GLY A 265 0.35 -18.96 -9.95
CA GLY A 265 0.48 -17.84 -10.88
C GLY A 265 1.79 -17.78 -11.68
N ASN A 266 2.66 -18.77 -11.54
CA ASN A 266 3.89 -18.93 -12.32
C ASN A 266 3.66 -19.72 -13.62
N HIS A 267 3.06 -19.07 -14.62
CA HIS A 267 2.77 -19.68 -15.92
C HIS A 267 4.00 -19.78 -16.83
N ASN A 268 4.86 -18.75 -16.83
CA ASN A 268 6.04 -18.68 -17.69
C ASN A 268 7.35 -19.03 -16.97
N TYR A 269 7.31 -19.21 -15.65
CA TYR A 269 8.46 -19.57 -14.84
C TYR A 269 8.33 -20.97 -14.26
N LYS A 270 9.41 -21.75 -14.34
CA LYS A 270 9.42 -23.07 -13.73
C LYS A 270 9.41 -22.95 -12.21
N ASP A 271 8.68 -23.87 -11.57
CA ASP A 271 8.63 -23.99 -10.11
C ASP A 271 10.04 -24.11 -9.50
N THR A 272 10.93 -24.85 -10.16
CA THR A 272 12.35 -24.97 -9.76
C THR A 272 13.08 -23.63 -9.67
N THR A 273 12.75 -22.67 -10.51
CA THR A 273 13.39 -21.34 -10.56
C THR A 273 12.93 -20.49 -9.39
N ILE A 274 11.68 -20.64 -8.98
CA ILE A 274 11.13 -19.98 -7.80
C ILE A 274 11.72 -20.63 -6.54
N ARG A 275 11.68 -21.97 -6.45
CA ARG A 275 12.21 -22.73 -5.30
C ARG A 275 13.68 -22.46 -5.01
N ARG A 276 14.53 -22.29 -6.03
CA ARG A 276 15.95 -21.94 -5.83
C ARG A 276 16.14 -20.65 -5.04
N ASN A 277 15.23 -19.70 -5.18
CA ASN A 277 15.28 -18.41 -4.49
C ASN A 277 14.57 -18.44 -3.11
N PHE A 278 13.98 -19.58 -2.76
CA PHE A 278 13.27 -19.83 -1.52
C PHE A 278 14.20 -20.54 -0.52
N LEU A 279 14.36 -19.96 0.67
CA LEU A 279 15.26 -20.46 1.73
C LEU A 279 14.57 -21.46 2.67
N VAL A 280 13.24 -21.54 2.60
CA VAL A 280 12.45 -22.46 3.43
C VAL A 280 12.35 -23.80 2.70
N GLU A 281 12.60 -24.88 3.42
CA GLU A 281 12.58 -26.24 2.88
C GLU A 281 11.43 -27.04 3.51
N GLU A 282 10.77 -27.88 2.71
CA GLU A 282 9.70 -28.77 3.18
C GLU A 282 10.27 -29.79 4.17
N GLY A 283 9.55 -30.03 5.28
CA GLY A 283 9.98 -30.91 6.38
C GLY A 283 10.92 -30.26 7.42
N ALA A 284 11.51 -29.11 7.11
CA ALA A 284 12.33 -28.35 8.07
C ALA A 284 11.49 -27.71 9.17
N VAL A 285 12.11 -27.22 10.24
CA VAL A 285 11.43 -26.38 11.24
C VAL A 285 10.97 -25.09 10.56
N PHE A 286 9.73 -24.68 10.80
CA PHE A 286 9.19 -23.47 10.18
C PHE A 286 9.84 -22.20 10.77
N ASP A 287 10.72 -21.54 10.01
CA ASP A 287 11.29 -20.24 10.41
C ASP A 287 10.66 -19.10 9.60
N GLU A 288 9.81 -18.30 10.25
CA GLU A 288 9.13 -17.16 9.62
C GLU A 288 10.13 -16.12 9.06
N ARG A 289 11.33 -16.02 9.66
CA ARG A 289 12.38 -15.11 9.16
C ARG A 289 12.96 -15.62 7.86
N LEU A 290 13.13 -16.93 7.70
CA LEU A 290 13.53 -17.54 6.42
C LEU A 290 12.45 -17.36 5.37
N LEU A 291 11.16 -17.48 5.74
CA LEU A 291 10.05 -17.19 4.84
C LEU A 291 10.10 -15.74 4.36
N ARG A 292 10.19 -14.76 5.27
CA ARG A 292 10.30 -13.33 4.90
C ARG A 292 11.52 -13.04 4.02
N ARG A 293 12.67 -13.65 4.31
CA ARG A 293 13.87 -13.54 3.46
C ARG A 293 13.66 -14.17 2.08
N SER A 294 12.93 -15.28 2.00
CA SER A 294 12.55 -15.92 0.74
C SER A 294 11.67 -15.02 -0.12
N ILE A 295 10.65 -14.40 0.49
CA ILE A 295 9.82 -13.40 -0.20
C ILE A 295 10.65 -12.19 -0.64
N ALA A 296 11.59 -11.73 0.19
CA ALA A 296 12.51 -10.65 -0.19
C ALA A 296 13.42 -11.07 -1.37
N ASN A 297 13.91 -12.30 -1.40
CA ASN A 297 14.70 -12.83 -2.52
C ASN A 297 13.88 -12.87 -3.81
N LEU A 298 12.64 -13.37 -3.75
CA LEU A 298 11.73 -13.37 -4.90
C LEU A 298 11.44 -11.94 -5.38
N ASN A 299 11.17 -10.99 -4.48
CA ASN A 299 10.97 -9.59 -4.86
C ASN A 299 12.21 -8.97 -5.55
N ARG A 300 13.42 -9.37 -5.16
CA ARG A 300 14.67 -8.88 -5.75
C ARG A 300 14.92 -9.38 -7.17
N THR A 301 14.41 -10.55 -7.52
CA THR A 301 14.51 -11.07 -8.90
C THR A 301 13.78 -10.18 -9.92
N ALA A 302 12.82 -9.36 -9.45
CA ALA A 302 12.04 -8.43 -10.25
C ALA A 302 11.27 -9.08 -11.44
N ILE A 303 11.03 -10.40 -11.40
CA ILE A 303 10.23 -11.13 -12.40
C ILE A 303 8.72 -11.16 -12.05
N PHE A 304 8.40 -11.07 -10.76
CA PHE A 304 7.04 -10.96 -10.24
C PHE A 304 6.75 -9.51 -9.81
N GLU A 305 5.47 -9.15 -9.77
CA GLU A 305 5.02 -7.98 -9.04
C GLU A 305 5.36 -8.14 -7.56
N ARG A 306 5.34 -7.03 -6.81
CA ARG A 306 5.72 -7.03 -5.41
C ARG A 306 4.85 -8.00 -4.61
N ILE A 307 5.50 -9.00 -4.02
CA ILE A 307 4.90 -9.99 -3.13
C ILE A 307 4.92 -9.38 -1.72
N ASP A 308 3.73 -9.14 -1.16
CA ASP A 308 3.54 -8.65 0.20
C ASP A 308 2.85 -9.71 1.07
N ALA A 309 2.57 -9.40 2.35
CA ALA A 309 1.99 -10.36 3.29
C ALA A 309 0.66 -10.97 2.80
N LYS A 310 -0.16 -10.21 2.08
CA LYS A 310 -1.44 -10.68 1.49
C LYS A 310 -1.29 -11.79 0.46
N ASN A 311 -0.10 -11.93 -0.13
CA ASN A 311 0.19 -12.93 -1.15
C ASN A 311 0.64 -14.26 -0.55
N VAL A 312 0.93 -14.30 0.75
CA VAL A 312 1.47 -15.48 1.44
C VAL A 312 0.44 -15.98 2.42
N VAL A 313 0.02 -17.22 2.24
CA VAL A 313 -0.92 -17.90 3.13
C VAL A 313 -0.16 -19.02 3.83
N VAL A 314 -0.15 -19.01 5.15
CA VAL A 314 0.41 -20.08 5.99
C VAL A 314 -0.75 -20.76 6.68
N GLN A 315 -0.90 -22.07 6.47
CA GLN A 315 -1.99 -22.88 7.03
C GLN A 315 -1.40 -23.91 8.00
N PRO A 316 -1.34 -23.59 9.32
CA PRO A 316 -0.92 -24.55 10.32
C PRO A 316 -1.99 -25.64 10.51
N ASN A 317 -1.52 -26.88 10.72
CA ASN A 317 -2.34 -28.02 11.08
C ASN A 317 -1.85 -28.58 12.43
N GLU A 318 -2.60 -28.27 13.49
CA GLU A 318 -2.29 -28.67 14.87
C GLU A 318 -2.18 -30.20 15.03
N LYS A 319 -2.93 -30.99 14.25
CA LYS A 319 -2.93 -32.45 14.36
C LYS A 319 -1.65 -33.07 13.82
N THR A 320 -1.09 -32.49 12.76
CA THR A 320 0.11 -33.01 12.10
C THR A 320 1.38 -32.28 12.52
N GLY A 321 1.27 -31.12 13.15
CA GLY A 321 2.41 -30.23 13.44
C GLY A 321 3.08 -29.68 12.17
N LEU A 322 2.35 -29.64 11.06
CA LEU A 322 2.83 -29.13 9.77
C LEU A 322 2.14 -27.82 9.43
N ALA A 323 2.85 -26.91 8.78
CA ALA A 323 2.33 -25.66 8.26
C ALA A 323 2.57 -25.58 6.76
N ASP A 324 1.49 -25.66 5.97
CA ASP A 324 1.54 -25.52 4.52
C ASP A 324 1.68 -24.05 4.13
N VAL A 325 2.47 -23.77 3.10
CA VAL A 325 2.76 -22.40 2.64
C VAL A 325 2.32 -22.25 1.19
N THR A 326 1.36 -21.36 0.95
CA THR A 326 0.95 -20.99 -0.41
C THR A 326 1.42 -19.58 -0.72
N VAL A 327 2.19 -19.41 -1.79
CA VAL A 327 2.65 -18.11 -2.29
C VAL A 327 1.96 -17.81 -3.62
N ARG A 328 1.14 -16.75 -3.64
CA ARG A 328 0.43 -16.27 -4.82
C ARG A 328 1.28 -15.24 -5.56
N LEU A 329 1.69 -15.59 -6.76
CA LEU A 329 2.57 -14.78 -7.61
C LEU A 329 1.77 -14.12 -8.72
N THR A 330 2.12 -12.88 -9.02
CA THR A 330 1.66 -12.19 -10.24
C THR A 330 2.88 -11.92 -11.09
N GLU A 331 2.97 -12.51 -12.27
CA GLU A 331 4.08 -12.25 -13.18
C GLU A 331 4.02 -10.83 -13.74
N ARG A 332 5.17 -10.16 -13.81
CA ARG A 332 5.23 -8.87 -14.50
C ARG A 332 4.99 -9.07 -15.99
N LYS A 333 4.42 -8.05 -16.63
CA LYS A 333 4.22 -8.00 -18.09
C LYS A 333 5.52 -8.35 -18.84
N ARG A 334 5.36 -9.08 -19.93
CA ARG A 334 6.46 -9.62 -20.74
C ARG A 334 7.30 -8.53 -21.41
N GLY A 335 6.64 -7.46 -21.88
CA GLY A 335 7.27 -6.34 -22.57
C GLY A 335 7.21 -5.06 -21.74
N LYS A 336 8.24 -4.24 -21.88
CA LYS A 336 8.32 -2.89 -21.30
C LYS A 336 8.93 -1.95 -22.33
N TRP A 337 8.44 -0.71 -22.34
CA TRP A 337 9.13 0.40 -22.96
C TRP A 337 9.43 1.47 -21.91
N SER A 338 10.48 2.24 -22.11
CA SER A 338 10.80 3.40 -21.29
C SER A 338 11.42 4.50 -22.12
N LEU A 339 11.13 5.73 -21.73
CA LEU A 339 11.77 6.95 -22.20
C LEU A 339 12.26 7.71 -20.97
N SER A 340 13.55 8.00 -20.91
CA SER A 340 14.17 8.73 -19.81
C SER A 340 15.15 9.76 -20.34
N GLY A 341 15.32 10.84 -19.60
CA GLY A 341 16.20 11.91 -20.00
C GLY A 341 16.58 12.83 -18.84
N PRO A 342 17.58 13.69 -19.07
CA PRO A 342 18.03 14.71 -18.13
C PRO A 342 16.90 15.66 -17.67
N VAL A 343 16.88 15.99 -16.38
CA VAL A 343 16.10 17.11 -15.83
C VAL A 343 17.08 18.06 -15.12
N GLY A 344 17.49 19.15 -15.77
CA GLY A 344 18.45 20.12 -15.24
C GLY A 344 19.43 20.67 -16.27
N PRO A 345 20.44 21.48 -15.86
CA PRO A 345 21.45 22.02 -16.76
C PRO A 345 22.16 20.91 -17.52
N ALA A 346 22.27 21.05 -18.85
CA ALA A 346 22.71 19.99 -19.76
C ALA A 346 24.09 19.38 -19.44
N ALA A 347 24.94 20.10 -18.70
CA ALA A 347 26.29 19.68 -18.32
C ALA A 347 26.35 18.59 -17.22
N LEU A 348 25.27 18.35 -16.47
CA LEU A 348 25.25 17.39 -15.34
C LEU A 348 24.19 16.29 -15.47
N ALA A 349 23.41 16.28 -16.54
CA ALA A 349 22.09 15.69 -16.50
C ALA A 349 21.96 14.28 -17.15
N GLY A 350 23.04 13.72 -17.72
CA GLY A 350 23.04 12.36 -18.27
C GLY A 350 22.43 12.24 -19.68
N PRO A 351 22.35 11.02 -20.26
CA PRO A 351 21.91 10.82 -21.64
C PRO A 351 20.37 10.81 -21.78
N LEU A 352 19.90 11.16 -22.98
CA LEU A 352 18.57 10.79 -23.44
C LEU A 352 18.58 9.29 -23.78
N GLN A 353 17.61 8.55 -23.24
CA GLN A 353 17.48 7.11 -23.42
C GLN A 353 16.06 6.72 -23.78
N ALA A 354 15.90 5.97 -24.87
CA ALA A 354 14.67 5.23 -25.18
C ALA A 354 14.99 3.74 -25.19
N SER A 355 14.16 2.90 -24.58
CA SER A 355 14.38 1.47 -24.56
C SER A 355 13.10 0.68 -24.71
N ILE A 356 13.20 -0.44 -25.43
CA ILE A 356 12.17 -1.46 -25.54
C ILE A 356 12.81 -2.77 -25.10
N SER A 357 12.17 -3.47 -24.17
CA SER A 357 12.62 -4.77 -23.71
C SER A 357 11.49 -5.78 -23.72
N SER A 358 11.85 -7.03 -23.98
CA SER A 358 10.93 -8.16 -23.98
C SER A 358 11.60 -9.38 -23.39
N ARG A 359 10.87 -10.09 -22.53
CA ARG A 359 11.30 -11.36 -21.97
C ARG A 359 11.24 -12.47 -23.01
N LEU A 360 12.24 -13.34 -23.01
CA LEU A 360 12.30 -14.47 -23.93
C LEU A 360 11.24 -15.55 -23.56
N PRO A 361 10.91 -16.46 -24.50
CA PRO A 361 9.91 -17.50 -24.28
C PRO A 361 10.26 -18.46 -23.13
N PRO A 362 9.27 -19.14 -22.52
CA PRO A 362 9.47 -20.07 -21.40
C PRO A 362 10.01 -21.44 -21.84
N TRP A 363 11.24 -21.44 -22.37
CA TRP A 363 11.92 -22.63 -22.88
C TRP A 363 13.22 -22.91 -22.11
N GLY A 364 13.68 -24.16 -22.15
CA GLY A 364 14.87 -24.61 -21.41
C GLY A 364 14.64 -24.78 -19.90
N ARG A 365 15.73 -24.98 -19.16
CA ARG A 365 15.76 -25.14 -17.69
C ARG A 365 17.09 -24.63 -17.12
N GLY A 366 17.05 -24.16 -15.88
CA GLY A 366 18.24 -23.71 -15.16
C GLY A 366 18.92 -22.51 -15.83
N LEU A 367 20.22 -22.58 -16.08
CA LEU A 367 20.94 -21.49 -16.76
C LEU A 367 20.42 -21.24 -18.18
N LEU A 368 19.85 -22.26 -18.83
CA LEU A 368 19.29 -22.14 -20.17
C LEU A 368 17.78 -21.83 -20.15
N GLU A 369 17.20 -21.48 -18.99
CA GLU A 369 15.79 -21.09 -18.91
C GLU A 369 15.59 -19.68 -19.47
N LEU A 370 15.17 -19.60 -20.72
CA LEU A 370 15.08 -18.35 -21.48
C LEU A 370 14.08 -17.37 -20.86
N SER A 371 13.01 -17.81 -20.18
CA SER A 371 12.08 -16.88 -19.50
C SER A 371 12.75 -16.05 -18.40
N THR A 372 13.93 -16.45 -17.92
CA THR A 372 14.73 -15.65 -16.98
C THR A 372 15.54 -14.55 -17.65
N TYR A 373 15.54 -14.45 -18.98
CA TYR A 373 16.31 -13.50 -19.76
C TYR A 373 15.40 -12.45 -20.41
N THR A 374 15.93 -11.24 -20.52
CA THR A 374 15.33 -10.12 -21.24
C THR A 374 16.24 -9.68 -22.37
N ALA A 375 15.67 -9.58 -23.57
CA ALA A 375 16.31 -8.92 -24.69
C ALA A 375 15.83 -7.47 -24.74
N SER A 376 16.75 -6.54 -24.91
CA SER A 376 16.42 -5.12 -25.00
C SER A 376 17.16 -4.43 -26.13
N VAL A 377 16.48 -3.45 -26.71
CA VAL A 377 17.03 -2.50 -27.66
C VAL A 377 16.92 -1.14 -27.01
N SER A 378 18.05 -0.49 -26.79
CA SER A 378 18.13 0.85 -26.21
C SER A 378 18.80 1.81 -27.18
N MET A 379 18.29 3.03 -27.29
CA MET A 379 18.92 4.15 -27.98
C MET A 379 19.39 5.14 -26.94
N LEU A 380 20.68 5.48 -26.97
CA LEU A 380 21.32 6.40 -26.02
C LEU A 380 21.99 7.55 -26.79
N ALA A 381 21.78 8.79 -26.33
CA ALA A 381 22.47 9.97 -26.86
C ALA A 381 22.82 10.94 -25.73
N PHE A 382 24.06 11.41 -25.69
CA PHE A 382 24.49 12.46 -24.75
C PHE A 382 24.36 13.83 -25.39
N ALA A 383 23.75 14.78 -24.67
CA ALA A 383 23.63 16.17 -25.14
C ALA A 383 25.01 16.87 -25.20
N HIS A 384 25.92 16.52 -24.29
CA HIS A 384 27.30 17.02 -24.23
C HIS A 384 28.23 15.88 -23.74
N PRO A 385 29.50 15.81 -24.16
CA PRO A 385 30.45 14.83 -23.64
C PRO A 385 30.65 15.03 -22.13
N LEU A 386 30.31 14.01 -21.34
CA LEU A 386 30.50 14.00 -19.88
C LEU A 386 31.98 13.79 -19.57
N LEU A 387 32.65 14.83 -19.08
CA LEU A 387 34.09 14.87 -18.72
C LEU A 387 35.02 14.58 -19.94
N PRO A 388 36.15 15.31 -20.09
CA PRO A 388 37.07 15.15 -21.23
C PRO A 388 37.78 13.78 -21.32
N ILE A 389 37.50 12.85 -20.40
CA ILE A 389 38.17 11.55 -20.24
C ILE A 389 37.27 10.38 -20.72
N LEU A 390 35.96 10.61 -20.90
CA LEU A 390 35.02 9.60 -21.40
C LEU A 390 34.54 9.98 -22.80
N ASN A 391 34.95 9.21 -23.82
CA ASN A 391 34.44 9.32 -25.20
C ASN A 391 32.98 8.85 -25.26
N ALA A 392 32.05 9.64 -24.73
CA ALA A 392 30.62 9.37 -24.77
C ALA A 392 30.05 9.70 -26.16
N PRO A 393 29.25 8.82 -26.79
CA PRO A 393 28.69 9.08 -28.11
C PRO A 393 27.65 10.21 -28.08
N THR A 394 27.87 11.24 -28.91
CA THR A 394 26.92 12.37 -29.08
C THR A 394 25.77 12.05 -30.04
N LYS A 395 25.89 10.98 -30.83
CA LYS A 395 24.84 10.46 -31.71
C LYS A 395 24.05 9.34 -31.03
N PHE A 396 22.79 9.18 -31.41
CA PHE A 396 21.97 8.04 -30.99
C PHE A 396 22.66 6.73 -31.35
N THR A 397 23.08 6.00 -30.32
CA THR A 397 23.79 4.74 -30.44
C THR A 397 22.86 3.60 -30.00
N PRO A 398 22.57 2.63 -30.89
CA PRO A 398 21.76 1.48 -30.52
C PRO A 398 22.61 0.51 -29.69
N ILE A 399 22.06 0.07 -28.57
CA ILE A 399 22.62 -0.96 -27.71
C ILE A 399 21.64 -2.12 -27.67
N LEU A 400 22.12 -3.27 -28.15
CA LEU A 400 21.42 -4.54 -28.00
C LEU A 400 21.97 -5.21 -26.76
N ALA A 401 21.09 -5.47 -25.79
CA ALA A 401 21.49 -6.14 -24.57
C ALA A 401 20.64 -7.38 -24.33
N LEU A 402 21.32 -8.45 -23.91
CA LEU A 402 20.71 -9.61 -23.29
C LEU A 402 21.07 -9.59 -21.81
N ASP A 403 20.09 -9.42 -20.94
CA ASP A 403 20.32 -9.38 -19.50
C ASP A 403 19.54 -10.49 -18.78
N ARG A 404 20.12 -10.91 -17.65
CA ARG A 404 19.50 -11.85 -16.71
C ARG A 404 19.58 -11.22 -15.33
N PRO A 405 18.45 -10.92 -14.68
CA PRO A 405 18.45 -10.25 -13.37
C PRO A 405 19.15 -11.13 -12.33
N TYR A 406 19.59 -10.50 -11.24
CA TYR A 406 20.21 -11.22 -10.13
C TYR A 406 19.17 -12.09 -9.41
N MET A 407 19.49 -13.38 -9.31
CA MET A 407 18.69 -14.40 -8.63
C MET A 407 19.51 -14.90 -7.44
N PRO A 408 19.16 -14.51 -6.19
CA PRO A 408 19.90 -14.90 -5.00
C PRO A 408 20.18 -16.41 -4.89
N GLY A 409 19.24 -17.24 -5.32
CA GLY A 409 19.35 -18.70 -5.34
C GLY A 409 20.37 -19.28 -6.31
N GLU A 410 20.80 -18.51 -7.31
CA GLU A 410 21.72 -18.98 -8.35
C GLU A 410 23.12 -18.36 -8.26
N GLY A 411 23.32 -17.41 -7.32
CA GLY A 411 24.59 -16.77 -7.03
C GLY A 411 25.25 -16.16 -8.28
N TRP A 412 26.44 -16.63 -8.62
CA TRP A 412 27.24 -16.15 -9.75
C TRP A 412 26.61 -16.45 -11.12
N LYS A 413 25.63 -17.36 -11.23
CA LYS A 413 25.02 -17.72 -12.51
C LYS A 413 24.00 -16.68 -13.02
N SER A 414 23.80 -15.56 -12.32
CA SER A 414 22.77 -14.57 -12.59
C SER A 414 23.28 -13.13 -12.37
N GLY A 415 22.48 -12.11 -12.73
CA GLY A 415 22.84 -10.71 -12.51
C GLY A 415 23.91 -10.22 -13.48
N PHE A 416 23.80 -10.59 -14.75
CA PHE A 416 24.70 -10.13 -15.81
C PHE A 416 23.92 -9.45 -16.92
N LEU A 417 24.59 -8.53 -17.61
CA LEU A 417 24.11 -7.85 -18.80
C LEU A 417 25.17 -8.03 -19.88
N ILE A 418 24.79 -8.60 -21.02
CA ILE A 418 25.65 -8.80 -22.18
C ILE A 418 25.25 -7.78 -23.23
N ALA A 419 26.12 -6.80 -23.47
CA ALA A 419 25.95 -5.76 -24.48
C ALA A 419 27.26 -5.63 -25.29
N PRO A 420 27.41 -6.36 -26.41
CA PRO A 420 28.65 -6.39 -27.18
C PRO A 420 29.16 -5.00 -27.60
N GLN A 421 28.25 -4.05 -27.83
CA GLN A 421 28.54 -2.67 -28.21
C GLN A 421 29.30 -1.90 -27.12
N LEU A 422 29.20 -2.31 -25.87
CA LEU A 422 29.93 -1.70 -24.75
C LEU A 422 31.33 -2.30 -24.55
N GLY A 423 31.65 -3.40 -25.24
CA GLY A 423 32.91 -4.14 -25.10
C GLY A 423 32.95 -5.05 -23.85
N TRP A 424 33.61 -6.20 -24.00
CA TRP A 424 33.66 -7.25 -22.98
C TRP A 424 34.24 -6.81 -21.63
N LYS A 425 35.19 -5.86 -21.64
CA LYS A 425 35.75 -5.27 -20.41
C LYS A 425 34.66 -4.59 -19.57
N ASN A 426 33.82 -3.78 -20.19
CA ASN A 426 32.76 -3.04 -19.50
C ASN A 426 31.62 -3.96 -19.06
N THR A 427 31.30 -4.97 -19.87
CA THR A 427 30.40 -6.07 -19.48
C THR A 427 30.87 -6.77 -18.21
N ALA A 428 32.17 -7.11 -18.12
CA ALA A 428 32.74 -7.78 -16.95
C ALA A 428 32.74 -6.87 -15.70
N VAL A 429 33.12 -5.60 -15.86
CA VAL A 429 33.06 -4.60 -14.78
C VAL A 429 31.62 -4.46 -14.26
N GLY A 430 30.64 -4.39 -15.16
CA GLY A 430 29.23 -4.31 -14.79
C GLY A 430 28.76 -5.52 -14.01
N TYR A 431 29.11 -6.74 -14.46
CA TYR A 431 28.80 -7.96 -13.72
C TYR A 431 29.39 -7.98 -12.31
N VAL A 432 30.67 -7.59 -12.16
CA VAL A 432 31.32 -7.51 -10.84
C VAL A 432 30.61 -6.48 -9.96
N ALA A 433 30.29 -5.29 -10.50
CA ALA A 433 29.55 -4.27 -9.78
C ALA A 433 28.17 -4.77 -9.33
N THR A 434 27.42 -5.44 -10.21
CA THR A 434 26.13 -6.06 -9.87
C THR A 434 26.28 -7.12 -8.78
N GLN A 435 27.29 -7.99 -8.85
CA GLN A 435 27.52 -9.01 -7.82
C GLN A 435 27.87 -8.40 -6.46
N ILE A 436 28.72 -7.36 -6.43
CA ILE A 436 29.08 -6.64 -5.20
C ILE A 436 27.84 -5.96 -4.61
N GLU A 437 27.11 -5.20 -5.43
CA GLU A 437 25.89 -4.53 -5.00
C GLU A 437 24.91 -5.54 -4.40
N GLN A 438 24.57 -6.60 -5.14
CA GLN A 438 23.53 -7.53 -4.72
C GLN A 438 23.92 -8.37 -3.49
N ARG A 439 25.21 -8.54 -3.20
CA ARG A 439 25.67 -9.27 -2.00
C ARG A 439 25.82 -8.38 -0.77
N LEU A 440 26.26 -7.13 -0.96
CA LEU A 440 26.45 -6.20 0.15
C LEU A 440 25.17 -5.45 0.51
N LEU A 441 24.31 -5.18 -0.48
CA LEU A 441 23.07 -4.44 -0.26
C LEU A 441 22.22 -5.08 0.85
N PRO A 442 21.99 -6.41 0.94
CA PRO A 442 21.22 -7.00 2.04
C PRO A 442 21.82 -6.76 3.43
N LEU A 443 23.14 -6.71 3.54
CA LEU A 443 23.83 -6.46 4.82
C LEU A 443 23.64 -5.02 5.28
N VAL A 444 23.45 -4.11 4.34
CA VAL A 444 23.48 -2.66 4.56
C VAL A 444 22.08 -2.06 4.49
N SER A 445 21.20 -2.60 3.66
CA SER A 445 19.81 -2.18 3.47
C SER A 445 18.81 -2.90 4.38
N ALA A 446 19.26 -3.77 5.29
CA ALA A 446 18.43 -4.52 6.23
C ALA A 446 17.58 -3.65 7.18
N GLY A 447 17.65 -2.32 7.09
CA GLY A 447 16.84 -1.41 7.92
C GLY A 447 15.36 -1.30 7.54
N ARG A 448 14.86 -1.99 6.50
CA ARG A 448 13.45 -1.89 6.07
C ARG A 448 12.83 -3.17 5.50
N SER A 449 13.37 -4.35 5.77
CA SER A 449 12.51 -5.54 5.75
C SER A 449 11.62 -5.39 6.98
N VAL A 450 10.38 -4.94 6.79
CA VAL A 450 9.38 -4.65 7.83
C VAL A 450 9.19 -5.90 8.68
N GLU A 451 10.01 -6.07 9.71
CA GLU A 451 9.63 -6.88 10.85
C GLU A 451 8.43 -6.12 11.44
N PRO A 452 7.21 -6.68 11.35
CA PRO A 452 6.04 -5.99 11.84
C PRO A 452 6.21 -5.77 13.33
N GLY A 453 5.60 -4.68 13.82
CA GLY A 453 5.53 -4.42 15.25
C GLY A 453 5.02 -5.64 16.00
N LEU A 454 5.45 -5.77 17.25
CA LEU A 454 4.88 -6.74 18.16
C LEU A 454 3.78 -6.04 18.95
N ASN A 455 2.54 -6.47 18.71
CA ASN A 455 1.39 -6.01 19.48
C ASN A 455 1.29 -6.87 20.74
N VAL A 456 1.35 -6.22 21.89
CA VAL A 456 1.22 -6.84 23.22
C VAL A 456 -0.12 -6.39 23.78
N THR A 457 -0.99 -7.35 24.10
CA THR A 457 -2.26 -7.03 24.76
C THR A 457 -1.99 -6.65 26.20
N VAL A 458 -2.53 -5.53 26.65
CA VAL A 458 -2.36 -5.01 28.00
C VAL A 458 -3.70 -5.11 28.70
N ASN A 459 -3.80 -6.03 29.65
CA ASN A 459 -5.00 -6.21 30.46
C ASN A 459 -5.02 -5.14 31.55
N ARG A 460 -6.13 -4.41 31.66
CA ARG A 460 -6.26 -3.27 32.57
C ARG A 460 -7.67 -3.19 33.14
N PRO A 461 -7.84 -2.59 34.33
CA PRO A 461 -9.17 -2.35 34.89
C PRO A 461 -10.09 -1.53 33.98
N ALA A 462 -9.53 -0.58 33.23
CA ALA A 462 -10.25 0.26 32.26
C ALA A 462 -10.52 -0.42 30.90
N GLY A 463 -10.11 -1.69 30.74
CA GLY A 463 -10.25 -2.47 29.50
C GLY A 463 -8.95 -2.64 28.70
N ASP A 464 -8.97 -3.62 27.81
CA ASP A 464 -7.80 -4.04 27.02
C ASP A 464 -7.22 -2.90 26.18
N ALA A 465 -5.90 -2.71 26.29
CA ALA A 465 -5.13 -1.85 25.40
C ALA A 465 -4.11 -2.67 24.60
N VAL A 466 -3.57 -2.05 23.55
CA VAL A 466 -2.49 -2.66 22.75
C VAL A 466 -1.24 -1.79 22.85
N LEU A 467 -0.18 -2.38 23.39
CA LEU A 467 1.18 -1.84 23.30
C LEU A 467 1.78 -2.28 21.96
N SER A 468 2.05 -1.33 21.07
CA SER A 468 2.72 -1.59 19.80
C SER A 468 4.22 -1.38 19.96
N CYS A 469 4.96 -2.46 20.20
CA CYS A 469 6.42 -2.42 20.23
C CYS A 469 6.96 -2.29 18.80
N GLU A 470 7.63 -1.18 18.48
CA GLU A 470 8.38 -1.04 17.22
C GLU A 470 9.69 -1.84 17.30
N ALA A 471 10.09 -2.47 16.18
CA ALA A 471 11.35 -3.18 16.11
C ALA A 471 12.52 -2.22 16.41
N PRO A 472 13.53 -2.65 17.19
CA PRO A 472 14.64 -1.79 17.57
C PRO A 472 15.43 -1.33 16.34
N GLU A 473 15.86 -0.07 16.34
CA GLU A 473 16.69 0.44 15.25
C GLU A 473 17.99 -0.37 15.11
N PRO A 474 18.42 -0.66 13.87
CA PRO A 474 19.67 -1.37 13.65
C PRO A 474 20.87 -0.55 14.14
N ARG A 475 21.86 -1.21 14.75
CA ARG A 475 23.16 -0.58 15.05
C ARG A 475 23.73 0.06 13.78
N LEU A 476 24.28 1.27 13.93
CA LEU A 476 24.85 2.07 12.85
C LEU A 476 23.85 2.38 11.72
N GLY A 477 22.57 2.61 12.05
CA GLY A 477 21.50 2.86 11.08
C GLY A 477 21.83 3.94 10.04
N LEU A 478 22.43 5.06 10.46
CA LEU A 478 22.81 6.15 9.56
C LEU A 478 23.89 5.75 8.54
N PHE A 479 24.95 5.06 9.00
CA PHE A 479 25.99 4.50 8.13
C PHE A 479 25.41 3.45 7.17
N ARG A 480 24.50 2.61 7.66
CA ARG A 480 23.81 1.61 6.82
C ARG A 480 22.95 2.28 5.74
N THR A 481 22.25 3.36 6.07
CA THR A 481 21.51 4.12 5.04
C THR A 481 22.44 4.74 4.01
N THR A 482 23.52 5.41 4.41
CA THR A 482 24.46 6.04 3.47
C THR A 482 25.17 5.00 2.60
N ALA A 483 25.66 3.92 3.19
CA ALA A 483 26.29 2.83 2.46
C ALA A 483 25.32 2.13 1.50
N SER A 484 24.02 2.03 1.82
CA SER A 484 23.01 1.46 0.91
C SER A 484 22.78 2.35 -0.33
N VAL A 485 22.83 3.67 -0.15
CA VAL A 485 22.72 4.63 -1.26
C VAL A 485 23.96 4.53 -2.15
N ALA A 486 25.16 4.51 -1.54
CA ALA A 486 26.42 4.37 -2.28
C ALA A 486 26.47 3.05 -3.08
N LEU A 487 26.07 1.93 -2.49
CA LEU A 487 26.02 0.63 -3.18
C LEU A 487 25.05 0.63 -4.37
N ARG A 488 23.88 1.26 -4.24
CA ARG A 488 22.93 1.39 -5.36
C ARG A 488 23.48 2.26 -6.49
N LEU A 489 24.21 3.32 -6.16
CA LEU A 489 24.85 4.17 -7.16
C LEU A 489 25.94 3.41 -7.94
N LEU A 490 26.73 2.56 -7.26
CA LEU A 490 27.71 1.69 -7.93
C LEU A 490 27.06 0.75 -8.96
N GLY A 491 25.89 0.19 -8.64
CA GLY A 491 25.13 -0.67 -9.55
C GLY A 491 24.62 0.02 -10.82
N THR A 492 24.47 1.35 -10.79
CA THR A 492 24.04 2.15 -11.95
C THR A 492 25.17 2.59 -12.87
N LEU A 493 26.44 2.49 -12.43
CA LEU A 493 27.60 2.87 -13.23
C LEU A 493 27.79 2.10 -14.55
N PRO A 494 27.53 0.78 -14.67
CA PRO A 494 27.66 0.09 -15.96
C PRO A 494 26.55 0.43 -16.97
N ALA A 495 25.52 1.19 -16.57
CA ALA A 495 24.48 1.71 -17.45
C ALA A 495 24.73 3.17 -17.89
N LEU A 496 25.78 3.80 -17.36
CA LEU A 496 26.30 5.12 -17.74
C LEU A 496 27.54 4.94 -18.64
#